data_AF-B1X0P2-F1
#
_entry.id   AF-B1X0P2-F1
#
_cell.length_a   1.000
_cell.length_b   1.000
_cell.length_c   1.000
_cell.angle_alpha   90.00
_cell.angle_beta   90.00
_cell.angle_gamma   90.00
#
_symmetry.space_group_name_H-M   'P 1'
#
loop_
_entity.id
_entity.type
_entity.pdbx_description
1 polymer ?
#
loop_
_entity_poly.entity_id
_entity_poly.type
_entity_poly.pdbx_seq_one_letter_code
_entity_poly.pdbx_strand_id
1 'polypeptide(L)' 'MSEPSTQPTETPNLEEPKFGFNDYAERLNGRAAMVGFLLILVIEYLTGQGLLSWLGLQ' A
#
# COMPACT_ATOMS: atom_id res chain seq x y z
N MET A 1 -7.18 53.04 -6.06
CA MET A 1 -7.58 52.30 -4.85
C MET A 1 -7.44 50.83 -5.21
N SER A 2 -6.27 50.25 -4.96
CA SER A 2 -5.96 48.86 -5.33
C SER A 2 -6.21 48.00 -4.11
N GLU A 3 -7.14 47.04 -4.21
CA GLU A 3 -7.49 46.16 -3.11
C GLU A 3 -6.29 45.26 -2.73
N PRO A 4 -5.95 45.10 -1.44
CA PRO A 4 -4.89 44.19 -1.04
C PRO A 4 -5.36 42.74 -1.27
N SER A 5 -4.66 41.99 -2.12
CA SER A 5 -4.91 40.55 -2.30
C SER A 5 -4.51 39.81 -1.02
N THR A 6 -5.48 39.33 -0.25
CA THR A 6 -5.28 38.60 1.02
C THR A 6 -4.93 37.12 0.81
N GLN A 7 -4.27 36.76 -0.29
CA GLN A 7 -3.94 35.36 -0.57
C GLN A 7 -2.63 34.97 0.12
N PRO A 8 -2.61 33.90 0.94
CA PRO A 8 -1.38 33.36 1.49
C PRO A 8 -0.44 32.95 0.35
N THR A 9 0.79 33.48 0.34
CA THR A 9 1.80 33.22 -0.71
C THR A 9 2.40 31.81 -0.63
N GLU A 10 2.22 31.10 0.49
CA GLU A 10 2.85 29.80 0.75
C GLU A 10 1.78 28.76 1.13
N THR A 11 1.73 27.66 0.39
CA THR A 11 0.98 26.47 0.79
C THR A 11 1.68 25.86 2.00
N PRO A 12 1.02 25.73 3.17
CA PRO A 12 1.66 25.11 4.32
C PRO A 12 2.09 23.68 3.94
N ASN A 13 3.37 23.39 4.12
CA ASN A 13 3.93 22.05 3.95
C ASN A 13 3.42 21.17 5.09
N LEU A 14 2.23 20.58 4.89
CA LEU A 14 1.67 19.60 5.80
C LEU A 14 2.50 18.32 5.64
N GLU A 15 3.32 18.00 6.65
CA GLU A 15 4.02 16.72 6.69
C GLU A 15 2.97 15.61 6.65
N GLU A 16 2.94 14.84 5.56
CA GLU A 16 2.04 13.71 5.44
C GLU A 16 2.32 12.73 6.59
N PRO A 17 1.30 12.32 7.35
CA PRO A 17 1.49 11.42 8.48
C PRO A 17 2.03 10.08 7.96
N LYS A 18 3.33 9.85 8.17
CA LYS A 18 4.04 8.63 7.72
C LYS A 18 3.57 7.35 8.40
N PHE A 19 2.72 7.44 9.41
CA PHE A 19 2.22 6.31 10.19
C PHE A 19 0.71 6.14 10.02
N GLY A 20 0.27 4.89 9.88
CA GLY A 20 -1.14 4.53 9.65
C GLY A 20 -1.47 4.28 8.18
N PHE A 21 -2.73 4.49 7.82
CA PHE A 21 -3.19 4.40 6.44
C PHE A 21 -2.83 5.70 5.70
N ASN A 22 -1.72 5.68 4.99
CA ASN A 22 -1.30 6.74 4.07
C ASN A 22 -0.94 6.14 2.70
N ASP A 23 -0.91 6.99 1.67
CA ASP A 23 -0.67 6.61 0.28
C ASP A 23 0.62 5.78 0.09
N TYR A 24 1.67 6.09 0.85
CA TYR A 24 2.91 5.34 0.79
C TYR A 24 2.74 3.92 1.33
N ALA A 25 2.11 3.76 2.49
CA ALA A 25 1.85 2.48 3.12
C ALA A 25 0.93 1.61 2.24
N GLU A 26 -0.11 2.20 1.64
CA GLU A 26 -1.02 1.50 0.72
C GLU A 26 -0.29 0.98 -0.51
N ARG A 27 0.55 1.82 -1.14
CA ARG A 27 1.37 1.42 -2.29
C ARG A 27 2.36 0.31 -1.93
N LEU A 28 3.00 0.40 -0.77
CA LEU A 28 3.94 -0.61 -0.30
C LEU A 28 3.24 -1.95 -0.02
N ASN A 29 2.12 -1.92 0.71
CA ASN A 29 1.31 -3.09 1.02
C ASN A 29 0.75 -3.74 -0.26
N GLY A 30 0.30 -2.95 -1.23
CA GLY A 30 -0.16 -3.44 -2.53
C GLY A 30 0.93 -4.20 -3.30
N ARG A 31 2.17 -3.68 -3.33
CA ARG A 31 3.31 -4.38 -3.96
C ARG A 31 3.64 -5.68 -3.22
N ALA A 32 3.66 -5.64 -1.90
CA ALA A 32 3.88 -6.84 -1.09
C ALA A 32 2.82 -7.90 -1.37
N ALA A 33 1.55 -7.51 -1.52
CA ALA A 33 0.45 -8.41 -1.87
C ALA A 33 0.64 -9.04 -3.26
N MET A 34 1.04 -8.26 -4.28
CA MET A 34 1.31 -8.79 -5.63
C MET A 34 2.43 -9.83 -5.61
N VAL A 35 3.53 -9.55 -4.91
CA VAL A 35 4.65 -10.50 -4.76
C VAL A 35 4.20 -11.73 -3.98
N GLY A 36 3.49 -11.55 -2.86
CA GLY A 36 2.97 -12.64 -2.03
C GLY A 36 2.07 -13.58 -2.83
N PHE A 37 1.16 -13.04 -3.63
CA PHE A 37 0.27 -13.84 -4.48
C PHE A 37 1.05 -14.67 -5.51
N LEU A 38 2.02 -14.07 -6.20
CA LEU A 38 2.87 -14.80 -7.14
C LEU A 38 3.68 -15.91 -6.45
N LEU A 39 4.23 -15.63 -5.27
CA LEU A 39 4.97 -16.62 -4.49
C LEU A 39 4.08 -17.80 -4.08
N ILE A 40 2.83 -17.54 -3.67
CA ILE A 40 1.87 -18.59 -3.36
C ILE A 40 1.69 -19.51 -4.57
N LEU A 41 1.41 -18.96 -5.75
CA LEU A 41 1.24 -19.77 -6.97
C LEU A 41 2.48 -20.61 -7.31
N VAL A 42 3.67 -20.03 -7.16
CA VAL A 42 4.94 -20.75 -7.41
C VAL A 42 5.11 -21.90 -6.41
N ILE A 43 4.85 -21.66 -5.13
CA ILE A 43 4.96 -22.70 -4.09
C ILE A 43 3.92 -23.80 -4.32
N GLU A 44 2.67 -23.46 -4.63
CA GLU A 44 1.63 -24.42 -4.96
C GLU A 44 2.02 -25.28 -6.17
N TYR A 45 2.59 -24.68 -7.21
CA TYR A 45 3.06 -25.40 -8.39
C TYR A 45 4.20 -26.38 -8.07
N LEU A 46 5.17 -25.96 -7.25
CA LEU A 46 6.32 -26.78 -6.89
C LEU A 46 5.96 -27.91 -5.90
N THR A 47 5.05 -27.65 -4.98
CA THR A 47 4.68 -28.60 -3.93
C THR A 47 3.51 -29.50 -4.32
N GLY A 48 2.69 -29.08 -5.28
CA GLY A 48 1.45 -29.76 -5.64
C GLY A 48 0.37 -29.69 -4.56
N GLN A 49 0.57 -28.90 -3.49
CA GLN A 49 -0.41 -28.69 -2.42
C GLN A 49 -0.84 -27.23 -2.41
N GLY A 50 -2.16 -27.01 -2.41
CA GLY A 50 -2.73 -25.66 -2.30
C GLY A 50 -2.50 -25.05 -0.92
N LEU A 51 -2.49 -23.72 -0.84
CA LEU A 51 -2.34 -22.98 0.42
C LEU A 51 -3.33 -23.43 1.51
N LEU A 52 -4.56 -23.76 1.12
CA LEU A 52 -5.61 -24.22 2.03
C LEU A 52 -5.29 -25.57 2.68
N SER A 53 -4.52 -26.43 2.01
CA SER A 53 -4.05 -27.70 2.57
C SER A 53 -3.12 -27.45 3.76
N TRP A 54 -2.31 -26.39 3.73
CA TRP A 54 -1.43 -26.03 4.84
C TRP A 54 -2.19 -25.46 6.04
N LEU A 55 -3.36 -24.86 5.79
CA LEU A 55 -4.27 -24.41 6.84
C LEU A 55 -5.13 -25.57 7.41
N GLY A 56 -4.98 -26.80 6.90
CA GLY A 56 -5.73 -27.98 7.35
C GLY A 56 -7.19 -28.02 6.87
N LEU A 57 -7.52 -27.26 5.82
CA LEU A 57 -8.89 -27.09 5.32
C LEU A 57 -9.21 -27.98 4.10
N GLN A 58 -8.42 -29.03 3.86
CA GLN A 58 -8.55 -29.94 2.72
C GLN A 58 -8.21 -31.38 3.11
#